data_AF-A0A0F8YEL7-F1
#
_entry.id   AF-A0A0F8YEL7-F1
#
_cell.length_a   1.000
_cell.length_b   1.000
_cell.length_c   1.000
_cell.angle_alpha   90.00
_cell.angle_beta   90.00
_cell.angle_gamma   90.00
#
_symmetry.space_group_name_H-M   'P 1'
#
loop_
_entity.id
_entity.type
_entity.pdbx_description
1 polymer ?
#
loop_
_entity_poly.entity_id
_entity_poly.type
_entity_poly.pdbx_seq_one_letter_code
_entity_poly.pdbx_strand_id
1 'polypeptide(L)'
;MGNYTAEQKYDSIAMFAQGATLLEVTDTTGVSDYSARELKIQADQYQLPIKPYKTKVWDIETTDFKADIGTLMVSSFLDLHAGVPNSRTVHDFTGTIRDREAALAEWTVGQLTASDALIGHNIKGFDRNFLSGVLARNHLPQTPKRTYLDTMLIARYGMKGRIGG
;
A
#
# COMPACT_ATOMS: atom_id res chain seq x y z
N MET A 1 -33.87 -5.28 -27.36
CA MET A 1 -32.93 -5.55 -26.26
C MET A 1 -33.70 -6.18 -25.11
N GLY A 2 -33.25 -7.31 -24.56
CA GLY A 2 -33.88 -7.90 -23.39
C GLY A 2 -33.77 -6.94 -22.20
N ASN A 3 -34.86 -6.76 -21.45
CA ASN A 3 -34.87 -5.92 -20.26
C ASN A 3 -34.19 -6.67 -19.10
N TYR A 4 -32.85 -6.69 -19.08
CA TYR A 4 -32.08 -7.21 -17.95
C TYR A 4 -32.00 -6.18 -16.83
N THR A 5 -32.01 -6.68 -15.60
CA THR A 5 -31.85 -5.83 -14.40
C THR A 5 -30.48 -5.16 -14.38
N ALA A 6 -30.34 -4.07 -13.62
CA ALA A 6 -29.05 -3.40 -13.44
C ALA A 6 -28.01 -4.32 -12.78
N GLU A 7 -28.46 -5.18 -11.86
CA GLU A 7 -27.65 -6.18 -11.16
C GLU A 7 -27.06 -7.20 -12.13
N GLN A 8 -27.89 -7.82 -12.99
CA GLN A 8 -27.42 -8.76 -14.02
C GLN A 8 -26.38 -8.14 -14.96
N LYS A 9 -26.56 -6.87 -15.33
CA LYS A 9 -25.59 -6.15 -16.18
C LYS A 9 -24.28 -5.88 -15.45
N TYR A 10 -24.35 -5.48 -14.18
CA TYR A 10 -23.17 -5.21 -13.36
C TYR A 10 -22.35 -6.48 -13.12
N ASP A 11 -23.00 -7.58 -12.75
CA ASP A 11 -22.37 -8.87 -12.51
C ASP A 11 -21.71 -9.41 -13.78
N SER A 12 -22.38 -9.28 -14.93
CA SER A 12 -21.80 -9.64 -16.22
C SER A 12 -20.50 -8.88 -16.54
N ILE A 13 -20.49 -7.56 -16.31
CA ILE A 13 -19.30 -6.73 -16.54
C ILE A 13 -18.17 -7.13 -15.59
N ALA A 14 -18.49 -7.38 -14.31
CA ALA A 14 -17.51 -7.81 -13.32
C ALA A 14 -16.88 -9.17 -13.66
N MET A 15 -17.69 -10.14 -14.11
CA MET A 15 -17.21 -11.44 -14.58
C MET A 15 -16.28 -11.31 -15.79
N PHE A 16 -16.63 -10.49 -16.80
CA PHE A 16 -15.76 -10.24 -17.94
C PHE A 16 -14.44 -9.57 -17.54
N ALA A 17 -14.48 -8.61 -16.61
CA ALA A 17 -13.28 -7.95 -16.10
C ALA A 17 -12.33 -8.92 -15.36
N GLN A 18 -12.86 -10.02 -14.82
CA GLN A 18 -12.10 -11.10 -14.18
C GLN A 18 -11.65 -12.20 -15.16
N GLY A 19 -11.94 -12.04 -16.45
CA GLY A 19 -11.52 -12.98 -17.50
C GLY A 19 -12.51 -14.10 -17.82
N ALA A 20 -13.75 -14.03 -17.32
CA ALA A 20 -14.78 -15.01 -17.68
C ALA A 20 -15.10 -14.99 -19.18
N THR A 21 -15.41 -16.16 -19.72
CA THR A 21 -15.84 -16.37 -21.10
C THR A 21 -17.30 -15.94 -21.29
N LEU A 22 -17.70 -15.72 -22.55
CA LEU A 22 -19.09 -15.40 -22.90
C LEU A 22 -20.08 -16.44 -22.36
N LEU A 23 -19.76 -17.72 -22.51
CA LEU A 23 -20.62 -18.82 -22.07
C LEU A 23 -20.83 -18.82 -20.55
N GLU A 24 -19.74 -18.64 -19.78
CA GLU A 24 -19.81 -18.59 -18.31
C GLU A 24 -20.70 -17.44 -17.84
N VAL A 25 -20.62 -16.28 -18.49
CA VAL A 25 -21.46 -15.12 -18.16
C VAL A 25 -22.92 -15.37 -18.50
N THR A 26 -23.23 -15.93 -19.67
CA THR A 26 -24.62 -16.23 -20.06
C THR A 26 -25.25 -17.26 -19.14
N ASP A 27 -24.50 -18.31 -18.77
CA ASP A 27 -24.98 -19.38 -17.90
C ASP A 27 -25.22 -18.90 -16.47
N THR A 28 -24.37 -17.98 -15.98
CA THR A 28 -24.44 -17.51 -14.58
C THR A 28 -25.47 -16.40 -14.38
N THR A 29 -25.55 -15.45 -15.30
CA THR A 29 -26.37 -14.22 -15.11
C THR A 29 -27.73 -14.28 -15.82
N GLY A 30 -27.89 -15.25 -16.73
CA GLY A 30 -29.06 -15.37 -17.60
C GLY A 30 -29.17 -14.27 -18.66
N VAL A 31 -28.13 -13.45 -18.87
CA VAL A 31 -28.11 -12.53 -20.00
C VAL A 31 -27.97 -13.30 -21.31
N SER A 32 -28.64 -12.83 -22.37
CA SER A 32 -28.48 -13.44 -23.70
C SER A 32 -27.11 -13.13 -24.28
N ASP A 33 -26.60 -14.03 -25.13
CA ASP A 33 -25.29 -13.93 -25.78
C ASP A 33 -25.06 -12.56 -26.46
N TYR A 34 -26.06 -12.04 -27.18
CA TYR A 34 -25.93 -10.74 -27.83
C TYR A 34 -25.69 -9.59 -26.83
N SER A 35 -26.44 -9.55 -25.73
CA SER A 35 -26.24 -8.53 -24.69
C SER A 35 -24.97 -8.78 -23.88
N ALA A 36 -24.57 -10.04 -23.67
CA ALA A 36 -23.30 -10.38 -23.04
C ALA A 36 -22.10 -9.86 -23.86
N ARG A 37 -22.17 -9.93 -25.21
CA ARG A 37 -21.14 -9.36 -26.09
C ARG A 37 -21.04 -7.84 -26.00
N GLU A 38 -22.17 -7.14 -25.96
CA GLU A 38 -22.18 -5.68 -25.75
C GLU A 38 -21.58 -5.31 -24.38
N LEU A 39 -21.92 -6.05 -23.33
CA LEU A 39 -21.38 -5.86 -21.99
C LEU A 39 -19.89 -6.22 -21.91
N LYS A 40 -19.42 -7.22 -22.66
CA LYS A 40 -18.00 -7.55 -22.79
C LYS A 40 -17.21 -6.41 -23.44
N ILE A 41 -17.72 -5.83 -24.53
CA ILE A 41 -17.09 -4.67 -25.18
C ILE A 41 -16.98 -3.51 -24.19
N GLN A 42 -18.02 -3.28 -23.39
CA GLN A 42 -17.98 -2.26 -22.33
C GLN A 42 -16.94 -2.61 -21.27
N ALA A 43 -16.91 -3.85 -20.76
CA ALA A 43 -15.93 -4.30 -19.77
C ALA A 43 -14.48 -4.16 -20.27
N ASP A 44 -14.25 -4.51 -21.54
CA ASP A 44 -12.94 -4.39 -22.19
C ASP A 44 -12.52 -2.91 -22.37
N GLN A 45 -13.48 -1.99 -22.60
CA GLN A 45 -13.25 -0.55 -22.61
C GLN A 45 -13.02 0.04 -21.20
N TYR A 46 -13.55 -0.62 -20.15
CA TYR A 46 -13.40 -0.23 -18.75
C TYR A 46 -12.10 -0.72 -18.09
N GLN A 47 -11.19 -1.39 -18.82
CA GLN A 47 -9.82 -1.62 -18.33
C GLN A 47 -9.07 -0.30 -18.23
N LEU A 48 -9.35 0.47 -17.18
CA LEU A 48 -8.47 1.54 -16.74
C LEU A 48 -7.12 0.87 -16.41
N PRO A 49 -6.00 1.28 -17.02
CA PRO A 49 -4.69 0.77 -16.69
C PRO A 49 -4.25 1.35 -15.33
N ILE A 50 -4.97 0.98 -14.27
CA ILE A 50 -4.61 1.32 -12.90
C ILE A 50 -3.45 0.42 -12.56
N LYS A 51 -2.24 1.00 -12.53
CA LYS A 51 -1.07 0.28 -12.05
C LYS A 51 -1.38 -0.27 -10.65
N PRO A 52 -0.94 -1.50 -10.33
CA PRO A 52 -1.16 -2.08 -9.01
C PRO A 52 -0.72 -1.12 -7.90
N TYR A 53 -1.64 -0.79 -7.00
CA TYR A 53 -1.37 0.11 -5.89
C TYR A 53 -0.47 -0.59 -4.87
N LYS A 54 0.77 -0.13 -4.76
CA LYS A 54 1.82 -0.77 -3.95
C LYS A 54 1.60 -0.42 -2.48
N THR A 55 1.11 -1.40 -1.73
CA THR A 55 0.80 -1.23 -0.31
C THR A 55 1.74 -2.06 0.54
N LYS A 56 2.38 -1.44 1.51
CA LYS A 56 3.24 -2.13 2.47
C LYS A 56 2.77 -1.92 3.89
N VAL A 57 2.91 -2.95 4.73
CA VAL A 57 2.94 -2.78 6.18
C VAL A 57 4.36 -2.34 6.56
N TRP A 58 4.48 -1.36 7.43
CA TRP A 58 5.74 -0.76 7.86
C TRP A 58 5.73 -0.56 9.37
N ASP A 59 6.88 -0.82 9.99
CA ASP A 59 7.14 -0.62 11.40
C ASP A 59 8.65 -0.38 11.64
N ILE A 60 9.01 0.31 12.73
CA ILE A 60 10.41 0.53 13.12
C ILE A 60 10.67 0.18 14.58
N GLU A 61 11.93 -0.16 14.89
CA GLU A 61 12.40 -0.32 16.27
C GLU A 61 13.51 0.67 16.59
N THR A 62 13.47 1.20 17.80
CA THR A 62 14.34 2.31 18.23
C THR A 62 14.84 2.08 19.65
N THR A 63 15.95 2.70 20.03
CA THR A 63 16.48 2.61 21.40
C THR A 63 15.80 3.54 22.40
N ASP A 64 15.06 4.55 21.94
CA ASP A 64 14.34 5.53 22.75
C ASP A 64 13.15 6.10 21.95
N PHE A 65 12.19 6.72 22.61
CA PHE A 65 11.04 7.35 21.96
C PHE A 65 11.36 8.69 21.27
N LYS A 66 12.49 9.32 21.59
CA LYS A 66 12.84 10.61 21.00
C LYS A 66 13.97 10.48 19.98
N ALA A 67 13.77 11.02 18.78
CA ALA A 67 14.75 10.91 17.69
C ALA A 67 15.98 11.82 17.81
N ASP A 68 16.05 12.70 18.79
CA ASP A 68 17.27 13.47 19.10
C ASP A 68 18.31 12.63 19.86
N ILE A 69 17.85 11.67 20.68
CA ILE A 69 18.70 10.81 21.52
C ILE A 69 18.66 9.32 21.13
N GLY A 70 17.52 8.83 20.65
CA GLY A 70 17.32 7.43 20.27
C GLY A 70 17.97 7.10 18.93
N THR A 71 18.27 5.83 18.71
CA THR A 71 18.84 5.28 17.47
C THR A 71 17.81 4.43 16.75
N LEU A 72 17.70 4.55 15.43
CA LEU A 72 16.94 3.63 14.59
C LEU A 72 17.69 2.30 14.49
N MET A 73 17.09 1.23 15.01
CA MET A 73 17.71 -0.09 15.13
C MET A 73 17.24 -1.06 14.06
N VAL A 74 15.95 -1.04 13.74
CA VAL A 74 15.32 -1.95 12.78
C VAL A 74 14.28 -1.18 11.97
N SER A 75 14.13 -1.56 10.71
CA SER A 75 13.05 -1.10 9.85
C SER A 75 12.51 -2.29 9.06
N SER A 76 11.21 -2.51 9.15
CA SER A 76 10.55 -3.72 8.66
C SER A 76 9.44 -3.37 7.68
N PHE A 77 9.40 -4.06 6.55
CA PHE A 77 8.37 -3.88 5.53
C PHE A 77 7.77 -5.22 5.13
N LEU A 78 6.46 -5.29 4.98
CA LEU A 78 5.77 -6.42 4.35
C LEU A 78 4.99 -5.89 3.13
N ASP A 79 5.38 -6.35 1.95
CA ASP A 79 4.59 -6.11 0.74
C ASP A 79 3.38 -7.04 0.75
N LEU A 80 2.17 -6.46 0.74
CA LEU A 80 0.93 -7.23 0.83
C LEU A 80 0.65 -8.09 -0.41
N HIS A 81 1.23 -7.74 -1.56
CA HIS A 81 1.06 -8.52 -2.79
C HIS A 81 2.08 -9.66 -2.88
N ALA A 82 3.31 -9.43 -2.40
CA ALA A 82 4.35 -10.47 -2.42
C ALA A 82 4.27 -11.42 -1.22
N GLY A 83 3.75 -10.97 -0.08
CA GLY A 83 3.61 -11.78 1.14
C GLY A 83 4.92 -12.09 1.87
N VAL A 84 6.04 -11.49 1.47
CA VAL A 84 7.37 -11.75 2.06
C VAL A 84 7.81 -10.54 2.88
N PRO A 85 8.04 -10.70 4.20
CA PRO A 85 8.65 -9.67 5.03
C PRO A 85 10.08 -9.36 4.59
N ASN A 86 10.44 -8.08 4.61
CA ASN A 86 11.76 -7.56 4.31
C ASN A 86 12.14 -6.57 5.41
N SER A 87 13.02 -7.02 6.30
CA SER A 87 13.50 -6.25 7.44
C SER A 87 14.99 -6.05 7.34
N ARG A 88 15.46 -4.88 7.75
CA ARG A 88 16.88 -4.61 7.96
C ARG A 88 17.14 -4.05 9.34
N THR A 89 18.31 -4.37 9.85
CA THR A 89 18.83 -3.86 11.12
C THR A 89 19.98 -2.90 10.88
N VAL A 90 20.30 -2.09 11.88
CA VAL A 90 21.48 -1.21 11.85
C VAL A 90 22.78 -2.01 11.73
N HIS A 91 22.78 -3.29 12.10
CA HIS A 91 23.95 -4.16 11.99
C HIS A 91 24.20 -4.70 10.58
N ASP A 92 23.24 -4.54 9.66
CA ASP A 92 23.39 -4.95 8.26
C ASP A 92 24.29 -4.00 7.45
N PHE A 93 24.70 -2.88 8.07
CA PHE A 93 25.49 -1.83 7.45
C PHE A 93 26.86 -1.71 8.15
N THR A 94 27.83 -1.13 7.43
CA THR A 94 29.21 -0.96 7.91
C THR A 94 29.47 0.47 8.40
N GLY A 95 30.47 0.64 9.27
CA GLY A 95 30.89 1.95 9.77
C GLY A 95 30.60 2.15 11.26
N THR A 96 30.56 3.40 11.70
CA THR A 96 30.14 3.76 13.06
C THR A 96 28.64 3.54 13.25
N ILE A 97 28.14 3.55 14.48
CA ILE A 97 26.69 3.42 14.74
C ILE A 97 25.88 4.49 13.99
N ARG A 98 26.43 5.70 13.85
CA ARG A 98 25.79 6.80 13.13
C ARG A 98 25.76 6.57 11.62
N ASP A 99 26.84 6.08 11.04
CA ASP A 99 26.90 5.75 9.60
C ASP A 99 25.90 4.64 9.27
N ARG A 100 25.86 3.61 10.12
CA ARG A 100 24.94 2.48 9.96
C ARG A 100 23.48 2.89 10.07
N GLU A 101 23.17 3.75 11.03
CA GLU A 101 21.84 4.31 11.16
C GLU A 101 21.45 5.13 9.93
N ALA A 102 22.34 6.00 9.45
CA ALA A 102 22.06 6.82 8.28
C ALA A 102 21.77 5.93 7.05
N ALA A 103 22.52 4.85 6.87
CA ALA A 103 22.30 3.88 5.81
C ALA A 103 20.97 3.10 5.97
N LEU A 104 20.59 2.72 7.19
CA LEU A 104 19.29 2.11 7.47
C LEU A 104 18.14 3.10 7.21
N ALA A 105 18.30 4.37 7.57
CA ALA A 105 17.32 5.43 7.32
C ALA A 105 17.16 5.68 5.81
N GLU A 106 18.25 5.75 5.06
CA GLU A 106 18.22 5.88 3.59
C GLU A 106 17.54 4.68 2.93
N TRP A 107 17.87 3.46 3.36
CA TRP A 107 17.19 2.25 2.89
C TRP A 107 15.69 2.29 3.17
N THR A 108 15.31 2.73 4.37
CA THR A 108 13.91 2.90 4.78
C THR A 108 13.20 3.89 3.86
N VAL A 109 13.80 5.05 3.58
CA VAL A 109 13.26 6.04 2.64
C VAL A 109 13.08 5.44 1.24
N GLY A 110 14.01 4.59 0.78
CA GLY A 110 13.87 3.84 -0.47
C GLY A 110 12.61 2.96 -0.49
N GLN A 111 12.35 2.23 0.61
CA GLN A 111 11.14 1.41 0.75
C GLN A 111 9.84 2.23 0.77
N LEU A 112 9.83 3.36 1.48
CA LEU A 112 8.70 4.29 1.52
C LEU A 112 8.44 4.91 0.15
N THR A 113 9.51 5.28 -0.57
CA THR A 113 9.42 5.86 -1.92
C THR A 113 8.84 4.87 -2.91
N ALA A 114 9.19 3.58 -2.79
CA ALA A 114 8.68 2.52 -3.64
C ALA A 114 7.23 2.08 -3.34
N SER A 115 6.60 2.67 -2.31
CA SER A 115 5.23 2.36 -1.88
C SER A 115 4.28 3.50 -2.26
N ASP A 116 3.03 3.20 -2.57
CA ASP A 116 1.97 4.20 -2.76
C ASP A 116 1.22 4.46 -1.44
N ALA A 117 1.00 3.38 -0.67
CA ALA A 117 0.42 3.44 0.67
C ALA A 117 1.21 2.60 1.68
N LEU A 118 1.16 3.07 2.92
CA LEU A 118 1.86 2.50 4.06
C LEU A 118 0.86 2.25 5.19
N ILE A 119 0.89 1.05 5.72
CA ILE A 119 0.07 0.60 6.84
C ILE A 119 0.98 0.40 8.04
N GLY A 120 0.57 0.87 9.21
CA GLY A 120 1.25 0.47 10.45
C GLY A 120 0.46 0.90 11.65
N HIS A 121 1.05 0.75 12.83
CA HIS A 121 0.38 1.00 14.10
C HIS A 121 0.99 2.23 14.77
N ASN A 122 0.21 3.30 14.94
CA ASN A 122 0.70 4.56 15.48
C ASN A 122 1.81 5.25 14.65
N ILE A 123 1.94 4.90 13.36
CA ILE A 123 2.93 5.50 12.43
C ILE A 123 2.90 7.04 12.46
N LYS A 124 1.71 7.64 12.55
CA LYS A 124 1.59 9.10 12.53
C LYS A 124 2.06 9.74 13.83
N GLY A 125 1.89 9.04 14.94
CA GLY A 125 2.32 9.50 16.25
C GLY A 125 3.82 9.30 16.46
N PHE A 126 4.38 8.22 15.92
CA PHE A 126 5.72 7.77 16.25
C PHE A 126 6.64 7.62 15.02
N ASP A 127 6.51 6.53 14.27
CA ASP A 127 7.49 6.05 13.28
C ASP A 127 7.93 7.13 12.31
N ARG A 128 6.95 7.85 11.74
CA ARG A 128 7.21 8.92 10.77
C ARG A 128 7.98 10.07 11.41
N ASN A 129 7.57 10.49 12.60
CA ASN A 129 8.20 11.62 13.29
C ASN A 129 9.61 11.24 13.74
N PHE A 130 9.79 10.00 14.22
CA PHE A 130 11.09 9.50 14.61
C PHE A 130 12.05 9.47 13.41
N LEU A 131 11.62 8.84 12.30
CA LEU A 131 12.41 8.79 11.07
C LEU A 131 12.73 10.19 10.54
N SER A 132 11.78 11.13 10.55
CA SER A 132 12.03 12.52 10.15
C SER A 132 13.14 13.18 10.99
N GLY A 133 13.19 12.91 12.30
CA GLY A 133 14.26 13.36 13.18
C GLY A 133 15.61 12.75 12.83
N VAL A 134 15.64 11.43 12.59
CA VAL A 134 16.86 10.71 12.14
C VAL A 134 17.39 11.26 10.82
N LEU A 135 16.51 11.52 9.85
CA LEU A 135 16.89 12.10 8.56
C LEU A 135 17.45 13.51 8.73
N ALA A 136 16.80 14.35 9.55
CA ALA A 136 17.25 15.72 9.80
C ALA A 136 18.65 15.76 10.44
N ARG A 137 18.92 14.95 11.47
CA ARG A 137 20.23 14.93 12.16
C ARG A 137 21.38 14.35 11.33
N ASN A 138 21.05 13.57 10.30
CA ASN A 138 22.02 13.01 9.37
C ASN A 138 22.08 13.79 8.04
N HIS A 139 21.42 14.95 7.96
CA HIS A 139 21.39 15.80 6.76
C HIS A 139 20.85 15.08 5.51
N LEU A 140 19.94 14.13 5.70
CA LEU A 140 19.32 13.36 4.63
C LEU A 140 17.99 14.01 4.18
N PRO A 141 17.58 13.81 2.92
CA PRO A 141 16.28 14.26 2.43
C PRO A 141 15.13 13.70 3.26
N GLN A 142 14.09 14.51 3.46
CA GLN A 142 12.88 14.09 4.16
C GLN A 142 12.08 13.06 3.35
N THR A 143 11.32 12.20 4.06
CA THR A 143 10.46 11.20 3.43
C THR A 143 9.45 11.84 2.47
N PRO A 144 9.15 11.23 1.32
CA PRO A 144 8.12 11.75 0.42
C PRO A 144 6.72 11.63 1.05
N LYS A 145 5.79 12.46 0.58
CA LYS A 145 4.37 12.33 0.96
C LYS A 145 3.81 11.01 0.45
N ARG A 146 3.12 10.27 1.32
CA ARG A 146 2.48 8.97 1.02
C ARG A 146 1.13 8.87 1.73
N THR A 147 0.30 7.95 1.28
CA THR A 147 -0.93 7.59 2.01
C THR A 147 -0.54 6.76 3.22
N TYR A 148 -0.94 7.19 4.41
CA TYR A 148 -0.67 6.49 5.66
C TYR A 148 -1.97 5.98 6.28
N LEU A 149 -2.08 4.66 6.42
CA LEU A 149 -3.14 3.95 7.11
C LEU A 149 -2.67 3.58 8.51
N ASP A 150 -3.04 4.41 9.49
CA ASP A 150 -2.68 4.19 10.89
C ASP A 150 -3.74 3.34 11.58
N THR A 151 -3.38 2.08 11.85
CA THR A 151 -4.28 1.09 12.44
C THR A 151 -4.67 1.42 13.88
N MET A 152 -3.85 2.16 14.64
CA MET A 152 -4.23 2.62 15.97
C MET A 152 -5.38 3.63 15.87
N LEU A 153 -5.26 4.60 14.95
CA LEU A 153 -6.29 5.61 14.73
C LEU A 153 -7.57 5.00 14.14
N ILE A 154 -7.44 4.02 13.23
CA ILE A 154 -8.56 3.24 12.71
C ILE A 154 -9.27 2.52 13.87
N ALA A 155 -8.54 1.82 14.73
CA ALA A 155 -9.12 1.05 15.83
C ALA A 155 -9.78 1.94 16.89
N ARG A 156 -9.16 3.08 17.24
CA ARG A 156 -9.68 4.00 18.27
C ARG A 156 -10.84 4.86 17.80
N TYR A 157 -10.84 5.28 16.53
CA TYR A 157 -11.75 6.32 16.05
C TYR A 157 -12.55 5.94 14.79
N GLY A 158 -12.40 4.72 14.28
CA GLY A 158 -13.06 4.27 13.04
C GLY A 158 -12.62 5.01 11.78
N MET A 159 -11.52 5.77 11.83
CA MET A 159 -11.03 6.57 10.70
C MET A 159 -10.54 5.69 9.56
N LYS A 160 -11.30 5.56 8.47
CA LYS A 160 -10.83 4.89 7.24
C LYS A 160 -9.85 5.83 6.50
N GLY A 161 -8.55 5.56 6.61
CA GLY A 161 -7.45 6.09 5.77
C GLY A 161 -7.51 7.56 5.33
N ARG A 162 -6.69 8.43 5.96
CA ARG A 162 -6.59 9.85 5.57
C ARG A 162 -5.41 10.07 4.62
N ILE A 163 -5.68 10.45 3.38
CA ILE A 163 -4.67 10.97 2.43
C ILE A 163 -4.12 12.28 3.02
N GLY A 164 -2.81 12.34 3.26
CA GLY A 164 -2.17 13.46 3.96
C GLY A 164 -2.04 14.71 3.08
N GLY A 165 -2.45 15.85 3.64
CA GLY A 165 -2.04 17.19 3.19
C GLY A 165 -0.62 17.53 3.65
#